data_AF-A0A4W3HVD6-F1
#
_entry.id   AF-A0A4W3HVD6-F1
#
_cell.length_a   1.000
_cell.length_b   1.000
_cell.length_c   1.000
_cell.angle_alpha   90.00
_cell.angle_beta   90.00
_cell.angle_gamma   90.00
#
_symmetry.space_group_name_H-M   'P 1'
#
loop_
_entity.id
_entity.type
_entity.pdbx_description
1 polymer ?
#
loop_
_entity_poly.entity_id
_entity_poly.type
_entity_poly.pdbx_seq_one_letter_code
_entity_poly.pdbx_strand_id
1 'polypeptide(L)'
;PSLQDTVVFEATERFPNYFSRPLDAAENVAMQWHVSREEQDKFAVQSQNRTEAAQKAGYFEKEIVPVSVPSRRGMSENKVQFPRHGSTFEAMSKLKPAFAKGVSGTVTAANASGINDGAAAVILMKKSETDKKCLKPLAQIISWAEAGLDPAIMGVGPIAAIRKAVEKAGWTLDEVDLFEINEAFASQSVAVVKELGINPEKVRNRLSCREDVPSHCSRGFASKLGLDSGGMGARKMTGQRKVLRTLKEVRES
;
A
#
# COMPACT_ATOMS: atom_id res chain seq x y z
N PRO A 1 31.66 21.19 3.53
CA PRO A 1 30.45 20.34 3.61
C PRO A 1 29.90 20.04 2.22
N SER A 2 29.92 18.78 1.79
CA SER A 2 29.23 18.36 0.57
C SER A 2 27.72 18.49 0.79
N LEU A 3 27.00 19.04 -0.19
CA LEU A 3 25.54 19.04 -0.18
C LEU A 3 25.03 17.59 -0.21
N GLN A 4 24.13 17.25 0.71
CA GLN A 4 23.57 15.91 0.83
C GLN A 4 22.05 15.99 0.69
N ASP A 5 21.50 15.13 -0.18
CA ASP A 5 20.06 14.97 -0.30
C ASP A 5 19.54 14.21 0.93
N THR A 6 18.76 14.89 1.77
CA THR A 6 18.25 14.30 3.01
C THR A 6 17.20 13.22 2.76
N VAL A 7 16.43 13.32 1.67
CA VAL A 7 15.42 12.33 1.32
C VAL A 7 16.09 11.01 0.95
N VAL A 8 17.13 11.08 0.12
CA VAL A 8 17.91 9.90 -0.30
C VAL A 8 18.81 9.37 0.83
N PHE A 9 19.41 10.26 1.62
CA PHE A 9 20.32 9.84 2.68
C PHE A 9 19.60 9.08 3.79
N GLU A 10 18.53 9.67 4.34
CA GLU A 10 17.71 9.01 5.36
C GLU A 10 17.23 7.66 4.85
N ALA A 11 16.78 7.64 3.60
CA ALA A 11 16.25 6.48 2.94
C ALA A 11 17.16 5.27 2.73
N THR A 12 18.41 5.55 2.38
CA THR A 12 19.25 4.54 1.72
C THR A 12 20.63 4.43 2.35
N GLU A 13 21.12 5.50 2.99
CA GLU A 13 22.52 5.64 3.39
C GLU A 13 22.70 5.87 4.90
N ARG A 14 21.61 6.04 5.67
CA ARG A 14 21.70 6.26 7.12
C ARG A 14 22.31 5.08 7.87
N PHE A 15 22.20 3.86 7.33
CA PHE A 15 22.74 2.64 7.93
C PHE A 15 23.40 1.73 6.88
N PRO A 16 24.50 2.18 6.25
CA PRO A 16 25.04 1.57 5.03
C PRO A 16 25.63 0.17 5.28
N ASN A 17 25.98 -0.16 6.53
CA ASN A 17 26.53 -1.46 6.93
C ASN A 17 25.48 -2.42 7.51
N TYR A 18 24.23 -1.97 7.68
CA TYR A 18 23.18 -2.75 8.37
C TYR A 18 21.91 -2.95 7.54
N PHE A 19 21.62 -2.06 6.59
CA PHE A 19 20.40 -2.13 5.79
C PHE A 19 20.74 -2.12 4.30
N SER A 20 20.23 -3.12 3.58
CA SER A 20 20.22 -3.10 2.12
C SER A 20 19.38 -1.92 1.64
N ARG A 21 19.80 -1.24 0.57
CA ARG A 21 18.99 -0.17 -0.02
C ARG A 21 17.61 -0.74 -0.39
N PRO A 22 16.52 0.03 -0.30
CA PRO A 22 15.17 -0.48 -0.57
C PRO A 22 15.00 -1.18 -1.91
N LEU A 23 15.73 -0.72 -2.93
CA LEU A 23 15.76 -1.33 -4.26
C LEU A 23 16.50 -2.67 -4.26
N ASP A 24 17.65 -2.76 -3.59
CA ASP A 24 18.41 -4.01 -3.46
C ASP A 24 17.57 -5.06 -2.73
N ALA A 25 16.85 -4.65 -1.67
CA ALA A 25 15.92 -5.53 -0.95
C ALA A 25 14.75 -6.00 -1.83
N ALA A 26 14.25 -5.15 -2.74
CA ALA A 26 13.19 -5.51 -3.68
C ALA A 26 13.65 -6.53 -4.73
N GLU A 27 14.88 -6.41 -5.22
CA GLU A 27 15.51 -7.38 -6.13
C GLU A 27 15.81 -8.70 -5.39
N ASN A 28 16.31 -8.63 -4.15
CA ASN A 28 16.52 -9.83 -3.32
C ASN A 28 15.22 -10.61 -3.11
N VAL A 29 14.12 -9.92 -2.82
CA VAL A 29 12.80 -10.55 -2.71
C VAL A 29 12.35 -11.12 -4.05
N ALA A 30 12.56 -10.41 -5.17
CA ALA A 30 12.23 -10.94 -6.50
C ALA A 30 12.99 -12.25 -6.80
N MET A 31 14.29 -12.29 -6.47
CA MET A 31 15.12 -13.49 -6.65
C MET A 31 14.69 -14.64 -5.74
N GLN A 32 14.49 -14.39 -4.44
CA GLN A 32 14.18 -15.43 -3.46
C GLN A 32 12.78 -16.03 -3.64
N TRP A 33 11.78 -15.22 -4.00
CA TRP A 33 10.40 -15.69 -4.24
C TRP A 33 10.10 -16.02 -5.70
N HIS A 34 11.13 -15.96 -6.57
CA HIS A 34 11.05 -16.20 -8.00
C HIS A 34 9.95 -15.37 -8.67
N VAL A 35 9.90 -14.06 -8.35
CA VAL A 35 8.94 -13.13 -8.95
C VAL A 35 9.55 -12.55 -10.22
N SER A 36 9.05 -13.01 -11.37
CA SER A 36 9.56 -12.60 -12.68
C SER A 36 9.28 -11.12 -12.96
N ARG A 37 10.06 -10.53 -13.88
CA ARG A 37 9.82 -9.18 -14.39
C ARG A 37 8.41 -9.02 -14.97
N GLU A 38 7.94 -10.05 -15.68
CA GLU A 38 6.61 -10.06 -16.28
C GLU A 38 5.50 -10.01 -15.22
N GLU A 39 5.62 -10.79 -14.14
CA GLU A 39 4.67 -10.74 -13.02
C GLU A 39 4.65 -9.37 -12.36
N GLN A 40 5.82 -8.74 -12.18
CA GLN A 40 5.93 -7.41 -11.60
C GLN A 40 5.24 -6.34 -12.47
N ASP A 41 5.47 -6.38 -13.78
CA ASP A 41 4.87 -5.40 -14.70
C ASP A 41 3.36 -5.64 -14.86
N LYS A 42 2.89 -6.89 -14.92
CA LYS A 42 1.44 -7.22 -14.92
C LYS A 42 0.76 -6.68 -13.66
N PHE A 43 1.37 -6.90 -12.51
CA PHE A 43 0.88 -6.39 -11.24
C PHE A 43 0.79 -4.86 -11.24
N ALA A 44 1.84 -4.17 -11.72
CA ALA A 44 1.87 -2.71 -11.79
C ALA A 44 0.79 -2.14 -12.72
N VAL A 45 0.55 -2.76 -13.88
CA VAL A 45 -0.56 -2.39 -14.79
C VAL A 45 -1.90 -2.58 -14.09
N GLN A 46 -2.10 -3.73 -13.43
CA GLN A 46 -3.34 -4.03 -12.73
C GLN A 46 -3.61 -2.99 -11.63
N SER A 47 -2.59 -2.60 -10.86
CA SER A 47 -2.67 -1.55 -9.83
C SER A 47 -3.12 -0.21 -10.43
N GLN A 48 -2.50 0.24 -11.53
CA GLN A 48 -2.85 1.50 -12.19
C GLN A 48 -4.28 1.47 -12.76
N ASN A 49 -4.66 0.38 -13.43
CA ASN A 49 -5.99 0.25 -14.04
C ASN A 49 -7.11 0.18 -12.99
N ARG A 50 -6.86 -0.53 -11.88
CA ARG A 50 -7.80 -0.55 -10.75
C ARG A 50 -7.92 0.85 -10.11
N THR A 51 -6.83 1.60 -10.02
CA THR A 51 -6.86 2.98 -9.52
C THR A 51 -7.64 3.91 -10.45
N GLU A 52 -7.42 3.80 -11.76
CA GLU A 52 -8.16 4.56 -12.77
C GLU A 52 -9.66 4.29 -12.69
N ALA A 53 -10.07 3.01 -12.60
CA ALA A 53 -11.47 2.62 -12.46
C ALA A 53 -12.09 3.22 -11.19
N ALA A 54 -11.39 3.14 -10.06
CA ALA A 54 -11.87 3.68 -8.79
C ALA A 54 -11.98 5.22 -8.78
N GLN A 55 -11.07 5.92 -9.47
CA GLN A 55 -11.15 7.37 -9.65
C GLN A 55 -12.34 7.76 -10.53
N LYS A 56 -12.58 7.04 -11.64
CA LYS A 56 -13.72 7.29 -12.53
C LYS A 56 -15.06 6.98 -11.85
N ALA A 57 -15.09 6.01 -10.94
CA ALA A 57 -16.27 5.64 -10.16
C ALA A 57 -16.53 6.55 -8.95
N GLY A 58 -15.66 7.54 -8.67
CA GLY A 58 -15.83 8.48 -7.56
C GLY A 58 -15.65 7.88 -6.17
N TYR A 59 -14.96 6.74 -6.04
CA TYR A 59 -14.84 6.08 -4.73
C TYR A 59 -14.04 6.89 -3.71
N PHE A 60 -13.10 7.72 -4.16
CA PHE A 60 -12.25 8.54 -3.28
C PHE A 60 -12.89 9.84 -2.82
N GLU A 61 -14.04 10.23 -3.38
CA GLU A 61 -14.66 11.52 -3.07
C GLU A 61 -15.08 11.65 -1.60
N LYS A 62 -15.39 10.53 -0.94
CA LYS A 62 -15.81 10.51 0.47
C LYS A 62 -14.67 10.57 1.45
N GLU A 63 -13.45 10.26 1.01
CA GLU A 63 -12.27 10.14 1.86
C GLU A 63 -11.22 11.23 1.64
N ILE A 64 -11.15 11.79 0.44
CA ILE A 64 -10.23 12.89 0.14
C ILE A 64 -10.84 14.21 0.59
N VAL A 65 -10.15 14.87 1.52
CA VAL A 65 -10.43 16.27 1.88
C VAL A 65 -9.61 17.17 0.95
N PRO A 66 -10.23 18.09 0.20
CA PRO A 66 -9.51 18.95 -0.74
C PRO A 66 -8.55 19.88 -0.01
N VAL A 67 -7.29 19.90 -0.45
CA VAL A 67 -6.29 20.86 0.04
C VAL A 67 -6.15 21.97 -0.98
N SER A 68 -6.47 23.20 -0.58
CA SER A 68 -6.28 24.37 -1.41
C SER A 68 -4.83 24.85 -1.35
N VAL A 69 -4.20 24.96 -2.51
CA VAL A 69 -2.79 25.37 -2.65
C VAL A 69 -2.74 26.75 -3.29
N PRO A 70 -2.03 27.72 -2.70
CA PRO A 70 -1.85 29.04 -3.30
C PRO A 70 -0.97 28.92 -4.56
N SER A 71 -1.46 29.47 -5.67
CA SER A 71 -0.71 29.60 -6.92
C SER A 71 -0.64 31.06 -7.36
N ARG A 72 0.30 31.39 -8.25
CA ARG A 72 0.39 32.75 -8.85
C ARG A 72 -0.90 33.20 -9.56
N ARG A 73 -1.78 32.27 -9.95
CA ARG A 73 -3.05 32.54 -10.65
C ARG A 73 -4.27 32.47 -9.73
N GLY A 74 -4.07 32.32 -8.41
CA GLY A 74 -5.14 32.15 -7.41
C GLY A 74 -5.05 30.82 -6.67
N MET A 75 -6.07 30.52 -5.84
CA MET A 75 -6.17 29.25 -5.13
C MET A 75 -6.50 28.12 -6.11
N SER A 76 -5.76 27.02 -6.05
CA SER A 76 -6.03 25.81 -6.83
C SER A 76 -6.20 24.61 -5.91
N GLU A 77 -7.17 23.75 -6.19
CA GLU A 77 -7.31 22.49 -5.47
C GLU A 77 -6.23 21.50 -5.89
N ASN A 78 -5.61 20.85 -4.91
CA ASN A 78 -4.65 19.78 -5.17
C ASN A 78 -5.39 18.50 -5.54
N LYS A 79 -5.33 18.11 -6.83
CA LYS A 79 -5.84 16.82 -7.30
C LYS A 79 -4.78 15.74 -7.11
N VAL A 80 -5.20 14.47 -6.96
CA VAL A 80 -4.28 13.32 -6.92
C VAL A 80 -3.62 13.16 -8.30
N GLN A 81 -2.29 13.31 -8.37
CA GLN A 81 -1.56 13.42 -9.66
C GLN A 81 -0.75 12.18 -10.06
N PHE A 82 -0.62 11.19 -9.17
CA PHE A 82 0.28 10.04 -9.39
C PHE A 82 -0.27 8.93 -10.31
N PRO A 83 -1.57 8.58 -10.28
CA PRO A 83 -2.12 7.54 -11.15
C PRO A 83 -1.96 7.88 -12.63
N ARG A 84 -1.53 6.88 -13.41
CA ARG A 84 -1.34 7.00 -14.86
C ARG A 84 -2.45 6.24 -15.57
N HIS A 85 -3.45 6.97 -16.05
CA HIS A 85 -4.57 6.40 -16.81
C HIS A 85 -4.08 5.82 -18.13
N GLY A 86 -4.69 4.72 -18.56
CA GLY A 86 -4.32 4.01 -19.79
C GLY A 86 -2.97 3.28 -19.68
N SER A 87 -2.58 2.86 -18.48
CA SER A 87 -1.37 2.08 -18.27
C SER A 87 -1.45 0.73 -18.99
N THR A 88 -0.45 0.42 -19.82
CA THR A 88 -0.38 -0.84 -20.58
C THR A 88 0.87 -1.63 -20.27
N PHE A 89 0.76 -2.97 -20.39
CA PHE A 89 1.91 -3.86 -20.19
C PHE A 89 3.04 -3.57 -21.18
N GLU A 90 2.70 -3.25 -22.42
CA GLU A 90 3.68 -2.91 -23.46
C GLU A 90 4.49 -1.65 -23.11
N ALA A 91 3.85 -0.65 -22.49
CA ALA A 91 4.55 0.56 -22.06
C ALA A 91 5.49 0.30 -20.87
N MET A 92 5.06 -0.54 -19.91
CA MET A 92 5.86 -0.86 -18.73
C MET A 92 7.05 -1.78 -19.06
N SER A 93 6.86 -2.76 -19.93
CA SER A 93 7.90 -3.73 -20.30
C SER A 93 9.09 -3.09 -21.00
N LYS A 94 8.89 -1.96 -21.69
CA LYS A 94 9.95 -1.17 -22.34
C LYS A 94 10.89 -0.47 -21.36
N LEU A 95 10.53 -0.34 -20.09
CA LEU A 95 11.37 0.35 -19.11
C LEU A 95 12.57 -0.49 -18.70
N LYS A 96 13.71 0.18 -18.64
CA LYS A 96 14.96 -0.38 -18.13
C LYS A 96 14.91 -0.49 -16.60
N PRO A 97 15.54 -1.51 -16.01
CA PRO A 97 15.70 -1.63 -14.56
C PRO A 97 16.34 -0.38 -13.97
N ALA A 98 15.84 0.09 -12.83
CA ALA A 98 16.20 1.40 -12.28
C ALA A 98 17.61 1.44 -11.68
N PHE A 99 18.13 0.32 -11.13
CA PHE A 99 19.36 0.36 -10.31
C PHE A 99 20.32 -0.82 -10.47
N ALA A 100 20.19 -1.62 -11.52
CA ALA A 100 21.08 -2.74 -11.71
C ALA A 100 22.31 -2.32 -12.55
N LYS A 101 23.33 -1.76 -11.89
CA LYS A 101 24.67 -1.67 -12.48
C LYS A 101 25.29 -3.07 -12.49
N GLY A 102 25.04 -3.84 -13.56
CA GLY A 102 25.76 -5.08 -13.86
C GLY A 102 25.07 -6.41 -13.49
N VAL A 103 23.88 -6.39 -12.88
CA VAL A 103 23.03 -7.59 -12.69
C VAL A 103 21.74 -7.39 -13.47
N SER A 104 21.10 -8.45 -13.96
CA SER A 104 19.77 -8.37 -14.59
C SER A 104 18.70 -8.01 -13.56
N GLY A 105 18.55 -6.72 -13.26
CA GLY A 105 17.48 -6.24 -12.38
C GLY A 105 16.10 -6.39 -13.01
N THR A 106 15.08 -6.47 -12.17
CA THR A 106 13.68 -6.61 -12.55
C THR A 106 12.84 -5.39 -12.13
N VAL A 107 13.33 -4.62 -11.15
CA VAL A 107 12.62 -3.46 -10.61
C VAL A 107 12.84 -2.24 -11.50
N THR A 108 11.76 -1.60 -11.91
CA THR A 108 11.71 -0.40 -12.76
C THR A 108 10.92 0.72 -12.09
N ALA A 109 11.00 1.92 -12.66
CA ALA A 109 10.18 3.04 -12.21
C ALA A 109 8.66 2.83 -12.39
N ALA A 110 8.21 1.90 -13.25
CA ALA A 110 6.78 1.61 -13.41
C ALA A 110 6.26 0.60 -12.40
N ASN A 111 7.10 -0.34 -11.95
CA ASN A 111 6.72 -1.39 -11.00
C ASN A 111 7.21 -1.10 -9.56
N ALA A 112 7.68 0.12 -9.32
CA ALA A 112 8.01 0.68 -8.02
C ALA A 112 7.01 1.78 -7.61
N SER A 113 6.85 1.98 -6.30
CA SER A 113 6.17 3.18 -5.79
C SER A 113 6.96 4.45 -6.09
N GLY A 114 6.24 5.57 -6.22
CA GLY A 114 6.85 6.88 -6.39
C GLY A 114 7.21 7.51 -5.05
N ILE A 115 7.88 8.66 -5.14
CA ILE A 115 8.03 9.59 -4.03
C ILE A 115 6.80 10.51 -4.07
N ASN A 116 6.04 10.55 -2.97
CA ASN A 116 4.75 11.21 -2.91
C ASN A 116 4.59 11.97 -1.60
N ASP A 117 3.79 13.04 -1.63
CA ASP A 117 3.41 13.83 -0.47
C ASP A 117 1.92 13.64 -0.17
N GLY A 118 1.59 13.45 1.12
CA GLY A 118 0.20 13.31 1.57
C GLY A 118 0.10 13.12 3.08
N ALA A 119 -1.11 13.25 3.61
CA ALA A 119 -1.41 13.03 5.03
C ALA A 119 -2.77 12.34 5.18
N ALA A 120 -2.92 11.57 6.26
CA ALA A 120 -4.17 10.92 6.64
C ALA A 120 -4.29 10.85 8.16
N ALA A 121 -5.52 10.90 8.69
CA ALA A 121 -5.78 10.86 10.12
C ALA A 121 -7.05 10.05 10.44
N VAL A 122 -7.11 9.48 11.65
CA VAL A 122 -8.31 8.84 12.21
C VAL A 122 -8.57 9.32 13.62
N ILE A 123 -9.85 9.36 13.96
CA ILE A 123 -10.30 9.58 15.33
C ILE A 123 -10.60 8.21 15.95
N LEU A 124 -9.94 7.92 17.06
CA LEU A 124 -10.13 6.69 17.83
C LEU A 124 -10.82 7.02 19.15
N MET A 125 -11.75 6.16 19.56
CA MET A 125 -12.36 6.22 20.88
C MET A 125 -12.79 4.82 21.33
N LYS A 126 -13.04 4.65 22.62
CA LYS A 126 -13.58 3.38 23.16
C LYS A 126 -15.01 3.19 22.65
N LYS A 127 -15.42 1.92 22.44
CA LYS A 127 -16.81 1.58 22.06
C LYS A 127 -17.84 2.16 23.03
N SER A 128 -17.56 2.12 24.33
CA SER A 128 -18.42 2.73 25.35
C SER A 128 -18.66 4.24 25.15
N GLU A 129 -17.72 4.96 24.53
CA GLU A 129 -17.85 6.39 24.25
C GLU A 129 -18.59 6.66 22.94
N THR A 130 -18.50 5.76 21.94
CA THR A 130 -19.33 5.86 20.74
C THR A 130 -20.80 5.71 21.09
N ASP A 131 -21.13 4.77 21.99
CA ASP A 131 -22.51 4.47 22.39
C ASP A 131 -23.12 5.65 23.16
N LYS A 132 -22.37 6.23 24.12
CA LYS A 132 -22.80 7.44 24.86
C LYS A 132 -23.04 8.65 23.96
N LYS A 133 -22.23 8.80 22.91
CA LYS A 133 -22.32 9.92 21.98
C LYS A 133 -23.22 9.64 20.77
N CYS A 134 -23.86 8.48 20.72
CA CYS A 134 -24.67 8.02 19.59
C CYS A 134 -23.94 8.11 18.25
N LEU A 135 -22.62 7.86 18.24
CA LEU A 135 -21.79 7.88 17.04
C LEU A 135 -21.71 6.48 16.43
N LYS A 136 -21.84 6.39 15.11
CA LYS A 136 -21.65 5.13 14.39
C LYS A 136 -20.17 4.97 14.01
N PRO A 137 -19.42 4.04 14.63
CA PRO A 137 -18.03 3.81 14.27
C PRO A 137 -17.92 3.27 12.85
N LEU A 138 -16.80 3.59 12.20
CA LEU A 138 -16.47 3.05 10.88
C LEU A 138 -15.97 1.62 10.97
N ALA A 139 -15.17 1.30 11.98
CA ALA A 139 -14.64 -0.03 12.24
C ALA A 139 -14.19 -0.18 13.70
N GLN A 140 -13.94 -1.42 14.11
CA GLN A 140 -13.29 -1.75 15.37
C GLN A 140 -11.90 -2.34 15.10
N ILE A 141 -10.92 -1.95 15.90
CA ILE A 141 -9.58 -2.56 15.88
C ILE A 141 -9.67 -3.85 16.70
N ILE A 142 -9.55 -5.00 16.03
CA ILE A 142 -9.60 -6.33 16.66
C ILE A 142 -8.21 -6.75 17.15
N SER A 143 -7.19 -6.59 16.31
CA SER A 143 -5.81 -6.96 16.64
C SER A 143 -4.81 -6.12 15.87
N TRP A 144 -3.55 -6.16 16.33
CA TRP A 144 -2.41 -5.62 15.61
C TRP A 144 -1.15 -6.41 15.96
N ALA A 145 -0.18 -6.39 15.06
CA ALA A 145 1.10 -7.05 15.28
C ALA A 145 2.24 -6.33 14.56
N GLU A 146 3.44 -6.53 15.09
CA GLU A 146 4.70 -6.10 14.49
C GLU A 146 5.64 -7.31 14.35
N ALA A 147 6.52 -7.24 13.36
CA ALA A 147 7.50 -8.29 13.10
C ALA A 147 8.82 -7.66 12.65
N GLY A 148 9.92 -8.11 13.24
CA GLY A 148 11.27 -7.86 12.75
C GLY A 148 11.68 -8.98 11.78
N LEU A 149 12.47 -8.62 10.78
CA LEU A 149 12.99 -9.51 9.76
C LEU A 149 14.34 -8.98 9.27
N ASP A 150 15.06 -9.81 8.52
CA ASP A 150 16.32 -9.41 7.91
C ASP A 150 16.11 -8.19 6.99
N PRO A 151 16.88 -7.10 7.18
CA PRO A 151 16.85 -5.93 6.32
C PRO A 151 16.97 -6.22 4.82
N ALA A 152 17.69 -7.26 4.43
CA ALA A 152 17.89 -7.65 3.03
C ALA A 152 16.59 -8.09 2.33
N ILE A 153 15.57 -8.49 3.10
CA ILE A 153 14.26 -8.93 2.60
C ILE A 153 13.11 -8.16 3.25
N MET A 154 13.35 -6.93 3.73
CA MET A 154 12.35 -6.13 4.46
C MET A 154 11.00 -5.94 3.72
N GLY A 155 10.97 -6.18 2.41
CA GLY A 155 9.74 -6.18 1.61
C GLY A 155 8.69 -7.17 2.10
N VAL A 156 9.10 -8.34 2.59
CA VAL A 156 8.19 -9.44 3.00
C VAL A 156 7.74 -9.39 4.46
N GLY A 157 8.09 -8.32 5.20
CA GLY A 157 7.64 -8.12 6.58
C GLY A 157 6.13 -8.28 6.83
N PRO A 158 5.25 -7.87 5.89
CA PRO A 158 3.82 -8.13 6.00
C PRO A 158 3.46 -9.60 6.22
N ILE A 159 4.23 -10.58 5.73
CA ILE A 159 3.88 -12.01 5.85
C ILE A 159 3.82 -12.41 7.33
N ALA A 160 4.87 -12.10 8.09
CA ALA A 160 4.93 -12.40 9.51
C ALA A 160 3.94 -11.55 10.32
N ALA A 161 3.76 -10.27 9.94
CA ALA A 161 2.84 -9.38 10.64
C ALA A 161 1.37 -9.78 10.45
N ILE A 162 0.94 -10.16 9.23
CA ILE A 162 -0.43 -10.62 8.95
C ILE A 162 -0.72 -11.88 9.73
N ARG A 163 0.15 -12.90 9.63
CA ARG A 163 -0.04 -14.18 10.33
C ARG A 163 -0.24 -13.94 11.83
N LYS A 164 0.62 -13.14 12.46
CA LYS A 164 0.50 -12.79 13.89
C LYS A 164 -0.78 -11.99 14.20
N ALA A 165 -1.17 -11.02 13.37
CA ALA A 165 -2.36 -10.22 13.62
C ALA A 165 -3.64 -11.05 13.49
N VAL A 166 -3.71 -11.90 12.46
CA VAL A 166 -4.84 -12.80 12.20
C VAL A 166 -4.96 -13.85 13.31
N GLU A 167 -3.85 -14.44 13.74
CA GLU A 167 -3.80 -15.35 14.88
C GLU A 167 -4.29 -14.69 16.17
N LYS A 168 -3.81 -13.47 16.49
CA LYS A 168 -4.30 -12.69 17.65
C LYS A 168 -5.79 -12.36 17.60
N ALA A 169 -6.34 -12.21 16.40
CA ALA A 169 -7.78 -12.00 16.21
C ALA A 169 -8.60 -13.29 16.34
N GLY A 170 -7.93 -14.44 16.43
CA GLY A 170 -8.58 -15.76 16.40
C GLY A 170 -9.20 -16.07 15.03
N TRP A 171 -8.64 -15.51 13.95
CA TRP A 171 -9.16 -15.67 12.59
C TRP A 171 -8.28 -16.60 11.76
N THR A 172 -8.80 -17.04 10.63
CA THR A 172 -8.00 -17.58 9.51
C THR A 172 -7.84 -16.54 8.41
N LEU A 173 -6.88 -16.75 7.49
CA LEU A 173 -6.68 -15.85 6.36
C LEU A 173 -7.91 -15.79 5.43
N ASP A 174 -8.65 -16.89 5.31
CA ASP A 174 -9.83 -16.98 4.44
C ASP A 174 -11.02 -16.18 4.97
N GLU A 175 -11.09 -16.00 6.29
CA GLU A 175 -12.12 -15.21 6.96
C GLU A 175 -11.93 -13.71 6.80
N VAL A 176 -10.78 -13.26 6.30
CA VAL A 176 -10.55 -11.86 5.99
C VAL A 176 -11.25 -11.54 4.67
N ASP A 177 -12.05 -10.48 4.66
CA ASP A 177 -12.78 -10.05 3.46
C ASP A 177 -11.92 -9.16 2.58
N LEU A 178 -11.05 -8.35 3.21
CA LEU A 178 -10.21 -7.39 2.51
C LEU A 178 -8.84 -7.23 3.17
N PHE A 179 -7.80 -7.28 2.34
CA PHE A 179 -6.43 -6.95 2.70
C PHE A 179 -6.01 -5.66 1.98
N GLU A 180 -5.57 -4.66 2.75
CA GLU A 180 -4.89 -3.48 2.22
C GLU A 180 -3.39 -3.63 2.45
N ILE A 181 -2.64 -4.00 1.41
CA ILE A 181 -1.19 -4.27 1.48
C ILE A 181 -0.45 -3.18 0.69
N ASN A 182 0.46 -2.47 1.37
CA ASN A 182 1.19 -1.37 0.75
C ASN A 182 2.16 -1.85 -0.36
N GLU A 183 1.98 -1.31 -1.57
CA GLU A 183 2.80 -1.59 -2.76
C GLU A 183 4.09 -0.75 -2.83
N ALA A 184 5.07 -1.02 -1.96
CA ALA A 184 6.33 -0.29 -2.11
C ALA A 184 7.09 -0.70 -3.41
N PHE A 185 6.99 -1.97 -3.82
CA PHE A 185 7.51 -2.54 -5.07
C PHE A 185 6.61 -3.71 -5.48
N ALA A 186 6.43 -3.95 -6.78
CA ALA A 186 5.62 -5.08 -7.25
C ALA A 186 6.20 -6.44 -6.82
N SER A 187 7.52 -6.58 -6.77
CA SER A 187 8.20 -7.82 -6.35
C SER A 187 7.77 -8.27 -4.94
N GLN A 188 7.79 -7.35 -3.97
CA GLN A 188 7.36 -7.67 -2.60
C GLN A 188 5.85 -7.90 -2.50
N SER A 189 5.02 -7.14 -3.24
CA SER A 189 3.57 -7.32 -3.17
C SER A 189 3.16 -8.70 -3.70
N VAL A 190 3.70 -9.11 -4.85
CA VAL A 190 3.46 -10.43 -5.43
C VAL A 190 3.97 -11.52 -4.49
N ALA A 191 5.19 -11.37 -3.94
CA ALA A 191 5.75 -12.33 -2.99
C ALA A 191 4.87 -12.51 -1.74
N VAL A 192 4.40 -11.42 -1.14
CA VAL A 192 3.55 -11.44 0.06
C VAL A 192 2.23 -12.16 -0.22
N VAL A 193 1.56 -11.84 -1.33
CA VAL A 193 0.29 -12.47 -1.72
C VAL A 193 0.48 -13.96 -1.97
N LYS A 194 1.54 -14.34 -2.69
CA LYS A 194 1.86 -15.73 -3.02
C LYS A 194 2.16 -16.56 -1.76
N GLU A 195 3.00 -16.05 -0.86
CA GLU A 195 3.40 -16.75 0.38
C GLU A 195 2.27 -16.90 1.39
N LEU A 196 1.37 -15.91 1.46
CA LEU A 196 0.20 -15.99 2.33
C LEU A 196 -0.92 -16.86 1.74
N GLY A 197 -0.85 -17.18 0.45
CA GLY A 197 -1.89 -17.94 -0.23
C GLY A 197 -3.25 -17.23 -0.24
N ILE A 198 -3.27 -15.90 -0.11
CA ILE A 198 -4.51 -15.12 -0.05
C ILE A 198 -5.05 -14.87 -1.46
N ASN A 199 -6.38 -14.90 -1.59
CA ASN A 199 -7.04 -14.65 -2.86
C ASN A 199 -6.70 -13.23 -3.39
N PRO A 200 -6.08 -13.08 -4.57
CA PRO A 200 -5.71 -11.78 -5.13
C PRO A 200 -6.89 -10.80 -5.33
N GLU A 201 -8.12 -11.31 -5.43
CA GLU A 201 -9.34 -10.49 -5.52
C GLU A 201 -9.74 -9.83 -4.19
N LYS A 202 -9.31 -10.42 -3.07
CA LYS A 202 -9.46 -9.85 -1.72
C LYS A 202 -8.34 -8.88 -1.37
N VAL A 203 -7.32 -8.77 -2.20
CA VAL A 203 -6.18 -7.88 -1.96
C VAL A 203 -6.37 -6.58 -2.73
N ARG A 204 -6.43 -5.50 -1.99
CA ARG A 204 -6.32 -4.13 -2.48
C ARG A 204 -4.90 -3.66 -2.33
N ASN A 205 -4.43 -3.17 -3.44
CA ASN A 205 -3.09 -2.66 -3.59
C ASN A 205 -3.26 -1.36 -4.37
N ARG A 206 -2.87 -0.23 -3.75
CA ARG A 206 -3.06 1.17 -4.20
C ARG A 206 -4.49 1.52 -4.64
N LEU A 207 -5.14 2.44 -3.92
CA LEU A 207 -6.33 3.19 -4.36
C LEU A 207 -7.30 2.36 -5.25
N SER A 208 -7.76 1.18 -4.81
CA SER A 208 -8.62 0.34 -5.65
C SER A 208 -9.81 -0.24 -4.90
N CYS A 209 -10.96 -0.35 -5.56
CA CYS A 209 -12.20 -0.95 -5.05
C CYS A 209 -12.86 -1.84 -6.14
N ARG A 210 -13.70 -2.80 -5.76
CA ARG A 210 -14.32 -3.82 -6.66
C ARG A 210 -15.67 -3.37 -7.19
N GLU A 211 -15.94 -3.72 -8.45
CA GLU A 211 -17.23 -3.52 -9.13
C GLU A 211 -18.32 -4.54 -8.67
N ASP A 212 -17.96 -5.77 -8.32
CA ASP A 212 -18.90 -6.88 -8.07
C ASP A 212 -19.11 -7.26 -6.59
N VAL A 213 -19.57 -6.32 -5.76
CA VAL A 213 -20.12 -6.67 -4.44
C VAL A 213 -21.65 -6.54 -4.52
N PRO A 214 -22.43 -7.64 -4.32
CA PRO A 214 -23.88 -7.61 -4.42
C PRO A 214 -24.45 -6.49 -3.55
N SER A 215 -25.52 -5.83 -3.99
CA SER A 215 -26.14 -4.66 -3.37
C SER A 215 -26.63 -4.85 -1.92
N HIS A 216 -26.47 -6.03 -1.32
CA HIS A 216 -26.67 -6.30 0.12
C HIS A 216 -25.36 -6.26 0.95
N CYS A 217 -24.21 -6.30 0.30
CA CYS A 217 -22.86 -6.04 0.83
C CYS A 217 -22.43 -4.60 0.45
N SER A 218 -23.42 -3.70 0.35
CA SER A 218 -23.35 -2.31 -0.15
C SER A 218 -23.09 -1.25 0.92
N ARG A 219 -22.36 -1.60 1.97
CA ARG A 219 -21.84 -0.60 2.92
C ARG A 219 -20.33 -0.63 2.92
N GLY A 220 -19.75 -0.37 1.75
CA GLY A 220 -18.31 -0.21 1.49
C GLY A 220 -17.56 0.33 2.70
N PHE A 221 -16.90 -0.59 3.40
CA PHE A 221 -16.23 -0.35 4.68
C PHE A 221 -14.82 0.21 4.45
N ALA A 222 -14.18 -0.20 3.34
CA ALA A 222 -12.89 0.31 2.89
C ALA A 222 -12.97 1.76 2.41
N SER A 223 -13.95 2.09 1.56
CA SER A 223 -14.24 3.47 1.09
C SER A 223 -14.74 4.41 2.20
N LYS A 224 -15.06 3.86 3.37
CA LYS A 224 -15.50 4.63 4.55
C LYS A 224 -14.37 4.91 5.51
N LEU A 225 -13.36 4.04 5.57
CA LEU A 225 -12.22 4.18 6.46
C LEU A 225 -11.20 5.22 6.00
N GLY A 226 -11.31 5.73 4.78
CA GLY A 226 -10.63 6.94 4.30
C GLY A 226 -9.16 7.05 4.65
N LEU A 227 -8.42 5.95 4.49
CA LEU A 227 -6.97 5.97 4.62
C LEU A 227 -6.34 5.43 3.36
N ASP A 228 -6.24 6.35 2.43
CA ASP A 228 -5.35 6.26 1.30
C ASP A 228 -3.90 6.09 1.75
N SER A 229 -3.32 4.99 1.29
CA SER A 229 -1.89 4.70 1.35
C SER A 229 -1.04 5.76 0.63
N GLY A 230 -1.64 6.67 -0.15
CA GLY A 230 -0.98 7.84 -0.73
C GLY A 230 -0.36 8.77 0.33
N GLY A 231 -0.98 8.92 1.49
CA GLY A 231 -0.41 9.65 2.64
C GLY A 231 0.50 8.79 3.53
N MET A 232 0.30 7.46 3.55
CA MET A 232 1.19 6.55 4.29
C MET A 232 2.52 6.26 3.57
N GLY A 233 2.61 6.57 2.28
CA GLY A 233 3.85 6.58 1.50
C GLY A 233 4.76 7.78 1.79
N ALA A 234 4.22 8.88 2.33
CA ALA A 234 4.95 10.15 2.48
C ALA A 234 5.80 10.27 3.77
N ARG A 235 5.83 9.25 4.61
CA ARG A 235 6.90 9.03 5.60
C ARG A 235 7.22 7.56 5.66
N LYS A 236 8.13 7.10 4.80
CA LYS A 236 8.98 5.96 5.11
C LYS A 236 10.13 5.91 4.14
N MET A 237 11.23 6.45 4.62
CA MET A 237 12.47 5.80 4.29
C MET A 237 13.41 5.65 5.50
N THR A 238 13.00 6.12 6.69
CA THR A 238 13.52 5.68 8.00
C THR A 238 12.41 5.26 8.96
N GLY A 239 12.46 4.00 9.43
CA GLY A 239 11.55 3.45 10.43
C GLY A 239 10.27 2.84 9.85
N GLN A 240 10.31 1.58 9.39
CA GLN A 240 9.13 0.88 8.86
C GLN A 240 8.13 0.51 9.97
N ARG A 241 7.17 1.39 10.27
CA ARG A 241 5.85 0.98 10.79
C ARG A 241 4.86 0.85 9.63
N LYS A 242 5.01 -0.16 8.76
CA LYS A 242 4.03 -0.43 7.69
C LYS A 242 2.67 -0.73 8.34
N VAL A 243 1.70 0.18 8.21
CA VAL A 243 0.35 -0.04 8.73
C VAL A 243 -0.36 -0.90 7.71
N LEU A 244 -0.62 -2.12 8.12
CA LEU A 244 -1.27 -3.15 7.32
C LEU A 244 -2.67 -3.33 7.88
N ARG A 245 -3.68 -3.27 7.02
CA ARG A 245 -5.07 -3.37 7.46
C ARG A 245 -5.69 -4.63 6.93
N THR A 246 -6.10 -5.46 7.87
CA THR A 246 -6.90 -6.66 7.66
C THR A 246 -8.30 -6.32 8.14
N LEU A 247 -9.30 -6.36 7.25
CA LEU A 247 -10.68 -6.04 7.59
C LEU A 247 -11.54 -7.30 7.43
N LYS A 248 -12.28 -7.66 8.48
CA LYS A 248 -13.37 -8.63 8.48
C LYS A 248 -14.65 -7.90 8.83
N GLU A 249 -15.71 -8.11 8.07
CA GLU A 249 -17.04 -7.62 8.45
C GLU A 249 -17.53 -8.43 9.65
N VAL A 250 -17.36 -7.87 10.85
CA VAL A 250 -17.96 -8.44 12.06
C VAL A 250 -19.45 -8.10 12.00
N ARG A 251 -20.26 -9.06 11.52
CA ARG A 251 -21.72 -8.97 11.68
C ARG A 251 -22.01 -8.95 13.18
N GLU A 252 -22.56 -7.84 13.66
CA GLU A 252 -23.13 -7.78 15.00
C GLU A 252 -24.30 -8.79 15.06
N SER A 253 -24.21 -9.74 15.99
CA SER A 253 -25.32 -10.57 16.47
C SER A 253 -26.23 -9.76 17.38
#